data_AF-A0A2V8E2D8-F1
#
_entry.id   AF-A0A2V8E2D8-F1
#
_cell.length_a   1.000
_cell.length_b   1.000
_cell.length_c   1.000
_cell.angle_alpha   90.00
_cell.angle_beta   90.00
_cell.angle_gamma   90.00
#
_symmetry.space_group_name_H-M   'P 1'
#
loop_
_entity.id
_entity.type
_entity.pdbx_description
1 polymer ?
#
loop_
_entity_poly.entity_id
_entity_poly.type
_entity_poly.pdbx_seq_one_letter_code
_entity_poly.pdbx_strand_id
1 'polypeptide(L)'
;MRLASEHHVHVAGGNLTRSPGPLVVDVTVTGTAKRRNILTRNGARPGDEVYVTGTLGAAASGLQALAAGYLSASSQTPLEPCIRRYLYPESRTRCGLLLGRNRAASACLDLSDGLADGLQRVSEASGVGMLIDAGAVPIEPGARTWFVK
;
A
#
# COMPACT_ATOMS: atom_id res chain seq x y z
N MET A 1 -10.29 6.53 -15.72
CA MET A 1 -10.10 5.47 -16.73
C MET A 1 -8.65 4.99 -16.88
N ARG A 2 -7.62 5.84 -16.72
CA ARG A 2 -6.20 5.44 -16.89
C ARG A 2 -5.78 4.21 -16.05
N LEU A 3 -5.96 4.25 -14.73
CA LEU A 3 -5.56 3.15 -13.84
C LEU A 3 -6.28 1.82 -14.17
N ALA A 4 -7.58 1.91 -14.50
CA ALA A 4 -8.36 0.75 -14.93
C ALA A 4 -7.76 0.13 -16.21
N SER A 5 -7.38 0.95 -17.19
CA SER A 5 -6.71 0.49 -18.40
C SER A 5 -5.33 -0.13 -18.12
N GLU A 6 -4.52 0.48 -17.25
CA GLU A 6 -3.19 -0.02 -16.87
C GLU A 6 -3.25 -1.42 -16.23
N HIS A 7 -4.34 -1.73 -15.52
CA HIS A 7 -4.57 -3.02 -14.87
C HIS A 7 -5.50 -3.96 -15.62
N HIS A 8 -5.92 -3.61 -16.85
CA HIS A 8 -6.90 -4.38 -17.64
C HIS A 8 -8.20 -4.66 -16.87
N VAL A 9 -8.68 -3.67 -16.11
CA VAL A 9 -9.92 -3.71 -15.35
C VAL A 9 -10.97 -2.86 -16.08
N HIS A 10 -12.21 -3.35 -16.12
CA HIS A 10 -13.35 -2.62 -16.68
C HIS A 10 -14.26 -2.10 -15.58
N VAL A 11 -14.76 -0.87 -15.73
CA VAL A 11 -15.85 -0.36 -14.90
C VAL A 11 -17.15 -0.94 -15.44
N ALA A 12 -17.69 -1.95 -14.76
CA ALA A 12 -18.88 -2.68 -15.21
C ALA A 12 -20.20 -1.92 -14.95
N GLY A 13 -20.19 -0.94 -14.05
CA GLY A 13 -21.36 -0.16 -13.68
C GLY A 13 -21.12 0.65 -12.42
N GLY A 14 -22.20 1.25 -11.92
CA GLY A 14 -22.21 2.04 -10.69
C GLY A 14 -23.55 2.73 -10.48
N ASN A 15 -23.69 3.42 -9.36
CA ASN A 15 -24.85 4.26 -9.06
C ASN A 15 -24.36 5.61 -8.52
N LEU A 16 -25.13 6.67 -8.80
CA LEU A 16 -24.92 7.98 -8.22
C LEU A 16 -26.15 8.37 -7.43
N THR A 17 -25.94 8.95 -6.25
CA THR A 17 -27.01 9.48 -5.43
C THR A 17 -26.59 10.80 -4.80
N ARG A 18 -27.54 11.69 -4.55
CA ARG A 18 -27.30 12.94 -3.85
C ARG A 18 -27.22 12.66 -2.35
N SER A 19 -26.19 13.16 -1.70
CA SER A 19 -26.09 13.22 -0.24
C SER A 19 -25.98 14.69 0.21
N PRO A 20 -26.33 15.01 1.47
CA PRO A 20 -26.04 16.33 2.06
C PRO A 20 -24.54 16.53 2.31
N GLY A 21 -23.69 15.56 1.99
CA GLY A 21 -22.28 15.54 2.31
C GLY A 21 -21.95 14.66 3.53
N PRO A 22 -20.67 14.31 3.73
CA PRO A 22 -19.54 14.58 2.81
C PRO A 22 -19.65 13.77 1.50
N LEU A 23 -18.77 14.04 0.54
CA LEU A 23 -18.62 13.20 -0.65
C LEU A 23 -18.19 11.80 -0.21
N VAL A 24 -18.93 10.78 -0.67
CA VAL A 24 -18.60 9.38 -0.44
C VAL A 24 -18.35 8.74 -1.81
N VAL A 25 -17.21 8.06 -1.93
CA VAL A 25 -16.87 7.25 -3.09
C VAL A 25 -16.69 5.81 -2.62
N ASP A 26 -17.58 4.93 -3.03
CA ASP A 26 -17.50 3.49 -2.77
C ASP A 26 -17.12 2.76 -4.07
N VAL A 27 -16.20 1.80 -3.96
CA VAL A 27 -15.69 1.04 -5.10
C VAL A 27 -15.64 -0.44 -4.74
N THR A 28 -16.38 -1.25 -5.48
CA THR A 28 -16.27 -2.71 -5.43
C THR A 28 -15.38 -3.21 -6.56
N VAL A 29 -14.37 -4.03 -6.24
CA VAL A 29 -13.46 -4.65 -7.23
C VAL A 29 -13.57 -6.16 -7.13
N THR A 30 -13.85 -6.82 -8.25
CA THR A 30 -13.88 -8.28 -8.36
C THR A 30 -12.73 -8.77 -9.22
N GLY A 31 -12.07 -9.85 -8.79
CA GLY A 31 -11.00 -10.50 -9.54
C GLY A 31 -11.03 -12.02 -9.36
N THR A 32 -10.27 -12.73 -10.19
CA THR A 32 -10.19 -14.19 -10.15
C THR A 32 -8.76 -14.67 -10.08
N ALA A 33 -8.52 -15.73 -9.31
CA ALA A 33 -7.23 -16.41 -9.26
C ALA A 33 -7.44 -17.92 -9.07
N LYS A 34 -6.44 -18.72 -9.46
CA LYS A 34 -6.42 -20.14 -9.08
C LYS A 34 -6.28 -20.21 -7.55
N ARG A 35 -7.08 -21.04 -6.88
CA ARG A 35 -7.08 -21.16 -5.40
C ARG A 35 -5.67 -21.27 -4.81
N ARG A 36 -4.79 -22.06 -5.43
CA ARG A 36 -3.40 -22.26 -5.00
C ARG A 36 -2.46 -21.07 -5.16
N ASN A 37 -2.89 -20.02 -5.87
CA ASN A 37 -2.13 -18.79 -6.11
C ASN A 37 -2.64 -17.63 -5.24
N ILE A 38 -3.69 -17.85 -4.43
CA ILE A 38 -4.25 -16.83 -3.54
C ILE A 38 -3.27 -16.67 -2.39
N LEU A 39 -2.71 -15.47 -2.25
CA LEU A 39 -1.93 -15.09 -1.08
C LEU A 39 -2.88 -14.71 0.05
N THR A 40 -2.55 -15.12 1.27
CA THR A 40 -3.34 -14.79 2.46
C THR A 40 -2.44 -14.23 3.55
N ARG A 41 -3.04 -13.63 4.59
CA ARG A 41 -2.33 -13.17 5.79
C ARG A 41 -1.79 -14.31 6.65
N ASN A 42 -2.33 -15.52 6.48
CA ASN A 42 -1.91 -16.72 7.17
C ASN A 42 -0.88 -17.48 6.33
N GLY A 43 0.07 -18.11 7.00
CA GLY A 43 1.03 -19.04 6.41
C GLY A 43 2.48 -18.74 6.77
N ALA A 44 2.75 -17.61 7.43
CA ALA A 44 4.08 -17.25 7.91
C ALA A 44 4.55 -18.24 8.98
N ARG A 45 5.86 -18.52 8.99
CA ARG A 45 6.48 -19.52 9.87
C ARG A 45 7.76 -18.97 10.51
N PRO A 46 8.15 -19.48 11.68
CA PRO A 46 9.48 -19.21 12.22
C PRO A 46 10.56 -19.56 11.19
N GLY A 47 11.50 -18.64 10.96
CA GLY A 47 12.54 -18.75 9.94
C GLY A 47 12.20 -18.07 8.61
N ASP A 48 10.96 -17.63 8.39
CA ASP A 48 10.63 -16.77 7.25
C ASP A 48 11.24 -15.38 7.42
N GLU A 49 11.60 -14.76 6.29
CA GLU A 49 12.04 -13.37 6.23
C GLU A 49 10.89 -12.43 5.86
N VAL A 50 10.94 -11.20 6.38
CA VAL A 50 9.92 -10.17 6.12
C VAL A 50 10.41 -9.23 5.03
N TYR A 51 9.60 -9.06 3.99
CA TYR A 51 9.87 -8.17 2.87
C TYR A 51 8.78 -7.12 2.72
N VAL A 52 9.16 -5.94 2.20
CA VAL A 52 8.23 -4.90 1.76
C VAL A 52 8.54 -4.50 0.33
N THR A 53 7.53 -4.09 -0.42
CA THR A 53 7.72 -3.57 -1.78
C THR A 53 7.89 -2.06 -1.76
N GLY A 54 8.99 -1.55 -2.30
CA GLY A 54 9.26 -0.12 -2.40
C GLY A 54 9.70 0.49 -1.07
N THR A 55 9.32 1.75 -0.84
CA THR A 55 9.70 2.55 0.32
C THR A 55 8.48 2.94 1.16
N LEU A 56 8.69 3.16 2.46
CA LEU A 56 7.65 3.46 3.44
C LEU A 56 7.68 4.93 3.88
N GLY A 57 6.57 5.42 4.43
CA GLY A 57 6.43 6.78 5.00
C GLY A 57 6.09 7.89 3.99
N ALA A 58 6.13 7.60 2.69
CA ALA A 58 5.86 8.60 1.65
C ALA A 58 4.41 9.13 1.69
N ALA A 59 3.41 8.24 1.81
CA ALA A 59 2.01 8.65 1.85
C ALA A 59 1.69 9.51 3.09
N ALA A 60 2.21 9.12 4.25
CA ALA A 60 2.02 9.86 5.50
C ALA A 60 2.65 11.26 5.45
N SER A 61 3.90 11.37 4.99
CA SER A 61 4.56 12.67 4.81
C SER A 61 3.91 13.51 3.71
N GLY A 62 3.43 12.90 2.62
CA GLY A 62 2.70 13.59 1.55
C GLY A 62 1.38 14.19 2.02
N LEU A 63 0.60 13.46 2.82
CA LEU A 63 -0.62 13.97 3.45
C LEU A 63 -0.31 15.16 4.36
N GLN A 64 0.69 15.03 5.24
CA GLN A 64 1.04 16.12 6.15
C GLN A 64 1.57 17.36 5.40
N ALA A 65 2.30 17.17 4.31
CA ALA A 65 2.74 18.27 3.45
C ALA A 65 1.55 19.00 2.79
N LEU A 66 0.59 18.26 2.22
CA LEU A 66 -0.64 18.85 1.66
C LEU A 66 -1.44 19.61 2.72
N ALA A 67 -1.59 19.04 3.92
CA ALA A 67 -2.26 19.70 5.05
C ALA A 67 -1.52 20.97 5.50
N ALA A 68 -0.20 21.03 5.37
CA ALA A 68 0.62 22.21 5.64
C ALA A 68 0.67 23.22 4.48
N GLY A 69 -0.08 22.98 3.38
CA GLY A 69 -0.20 23.92 2.25
C GLY A 69 0.85 23.75 1.14
N TYR A 70 1.66 22.67 1.16
CA TYR A 70 2.55 22.35 0.04
C TYR A 70 1.72 21.83 -1.14
N LEU A 71 1.77 22.52 -2.28
CA LEU A 71 1.07 22.12 -3.50
C LEU A 71 2.02 21.43 -4.47
N SER A 72 1.54 20.37 -5.13
CA SER A 72 2.35 19.54 -6.03
C SER A 72 2.89 20.29 -7.26
N ALA A 73 2.24 21.38 -7.67
CA ALA A 73 2.60 22.12 -8.87
C ALA A 73 3.61 23.27 -8.62
N SER A 74 3.85 23.69 -7.38
CA SER A 74 4.47 25.00 -7.10
C SER A 74 5.94 24.96 -6.70
N SER A 75 6.54 23.80 -6.42
CA SER A 75 7.92 23.79 -5.93
C SER A 75 8.61 22.44 -6.06
N GLN A 76 9.87 22.46 -6.52
CA GLN A 76 10.81 21.34 -6.48
C GLN A 76 11.19 21.00 -5.02
N THR A 77 10.18 20.72 -4.19
CA THR A 77 10.41 20.35 -2.80
C THR A 77 10.85 18.89 -2.73
N PRO A 78 11.70 18.50 -1.77
CA PRO A 78 12.00 17.10 -1.49
C PRO A 78 10.76 16.24 -1.17
N LEU A 79 9.60 16.87 -0.90
CA LEU A 79 8.34 16.23 -0.56
C LEU A 79 7.46 15.94 -1.77
N GLU A 80 7.79 16.47 -2.95
CA GLU A 80 6.98 16.26 -4.16
C GLU A 80 6.76 14.75 -4.47
N PRO A 81 7.77 13.87 -4.38
CA PRO A 81 7.56 12.43 -4.53
C PRO A 81 6.62 11.82 -3.47
N CYS A 82 6.59 12.39 -2.25
CA CYS A 82 5.71 11.95 -1.17
C CYS A 82 4.26 12.39 -1.43
N ILE A 83 4.04 13.66 -1.81
CA ILE A 83 2.74 14.20 -2.19
C ILE A 83 2.15 13.38 -3.35
N ARG A 84 2.95 13.12 -4.39
CA ARG A 84 2.53 12.30 -5.53
C ARG A 84 2.16 10.88 -5.13
N ARG A 85 2.91 10.23 -4.24
CA ARG A 85 2.58 8.88 -3.74
C ARG A 85 1.32 8.85 -2.88
N TYR A 86 1.02 9.92 -2.16
CA TYR A 86 -0.24 10.05 -1.42
C TYR A 86 -1.45 10.19 -2.36
N LEU A 87 -1.36 11.09 -3.34
CA LEU A 87 -2.47 11.36 -4.27
C LEU A 87 -2.66 10.25 -5.31
N TYR A 88 -1.58 9.61 -5.74
CA TYR A 88 -1.56 8.61 -6.80
C TYR A 88 -0.72 7.39 -6.40
N PRO A 89 -1.16 6.60 -5.40
CA PRO A 89 -0.44 5.39 -4.99
C PRO A 89 -0.41 4.37 -6.13
N GLU A 90 0.75 3.74 -6.34
CA GLU A 90 0.91 2.70 -7.36
C GLU A 90 0.50 1.34 -6.79
N SER A 91 -0.47 0.68 -7.42
CA SER A 91 -0.89 -0.65 -7.00
C SER A 91 0.14 -1.72 -7.40
N ARG A 92 0.51 -2.59 -6.45
CA ARG A 92 1.57 -3.61 -6.64
C ARG A 92 1.03 -4.93 -7.21
N THR A 93 -0.06 -4.89 -7.99
CA THR A 93 -0.78 -6.07 -8.49
C THR A 93 0.12 -7.05 -9.23
N ARG A 94 1.03 -6.57 -10.09
CA ARG A 94 1.96 -7.44 -10.83
C ARG A 94 2.89 -8.22 -9.88
N CYS A 95 3.38 -7.58 -8.82
CA CYS A 95 4.20 -8.24 -7.81
C CYS A 95 3.41 -9.32 -7.08
N GLY A 96 2.20 -8.99 -6.58
CA GLY A 96 1.33 -9.96 -5.92
C GLY A 96 0.98 -11.17 -6.79
N LEU A 97 0.70 -10.95 -8.08
CA LEU A 97 0.46 -12.03 -9.04
C LEU A 97 1.68 -12.94 -9.22
N LEU A 98 2.90 -12.37 -9.30
CA LEU A 98 4.13 -13.16 -9.43
C LEU A 98 4.43 -13.95 -8.16
N LEU A 99 4.28 -13.35 -6.98
CA LEU A 99 4.46 -14.02 -5.69
C LEU A 99 3.51 -15.22 -5.54
N GLY A 100 2.23 -15.01 -5.83
CA GLY A 100 1.21 -16.07 -5.75
C GLY A 100 1.40 -17.18 -6.78
N ARG A 101 1.76 -16.84 -8.03
CA ARG A 101 2.01 -17.84 -9.09
C ARG A 101 3.23 -18.71 -8.79
N ASN A 102 4.28 -18.14 -8.23
CA ASN A 102 5.53 -18.85 -7.93
C ASN A 102 5.58 -19.44 -6.52
N ARG A 103 4.53 -19.21 -5.69
CA ARG A 103 4.51 -19.59 -4.27
C ARG A 103 5.73 -19.08 -3.50
N ALA A 104 6.15 -17.86 -3.84
CA ALA A 104 7.35 -17.25 -3.30
C ALA A 104 7.13 -16.56 -1.94
N ALA A 105 5.87 -16.38 -1.53
CA ALA A 105 5.51 -15.82 -0.24
C ALA A 105 4.65 -16.80 0.56
N SER A 106 4.98 -17.00 1.82
CA SER A 106 4.24 -17.84 2.76
C SER A 106 2.98 -17.13 3.28
N ALA A 107 3.07 -15.82 3.53
CA ALA A 107 1.97 -14.91 3.80
C ALA A 107 2.17 -13.56 3.09
N CYS A 108 1.10 -12.80 2.87
CA CYS A 108 1.18 -11.49 2.23
C CYS A 108 -0.01 -10.59 2.59
N LEU A 109 0.24 -9.28 2.66
CA LEU A 109 -0.73 -8.21 2.86
C LEU A 109 -0.16 -6.90 2.30
N ASP A 110 -1.03 -6.04 1.77
CA ASP A 110 -0.71 -4.65 1.43
C ASP A 110 -0.73 -3.73 2.67
N LEU A 111 0.02 -2.63 2.63
CA LEU A 111 0.14 -1.69 3.75
C LEU A 111 -0.72 -0.45 3.51
N SER A 112 -1.85 -0.34 4.21
CA SER A 112 -2.69 0.87 4.25
C SER A 112 -2.55 1.66 5.55
N ASP A 113 -2.49 0.95 6.69
CA ASP A 113 -2.57 1.56 8.03
C ASP A 113 -1.18 1.79 8.65
N GLY A 114 -0.15 1.18 8.07
CA GLY A 114 1.22 1.29 8.54
C GLY A 114 1.90 -0.07 8.65
N LEU A 115 3.23 -0.04 8.81
CA LEU A 115 4.03 -1.26 8.89
C LEU A 115 3.69 -2.07 10.16
N ALA A 116 3.60 -1.41 11.31
CA ALA A 116 3.32 -2.07 12.59
C ALA A 116 1.99 -2.82 12.56
N ASP A 117 0.91 -2.17 12.11
CA ASP A 117 -0.41 -2.78 11.98
C ASP A 117 -0.40 -3.93 10.96
N GLY A 118 0.31 -3.76 9.85
CA GLY A 118 0.48 -4.82 8.85
C GLY A 118 1.16 -6.07 9.42
N LEU A 119 2.26 -5.87 10.17
CA LEU A 119 2.99 -6.95 10.83
C LEU A 119 2.14 -7.64 11.89
N GLN A 120 1.42 -6.87 12.71
CA GLN A 120 0.50 -7.41 13.72
C GLN A 120 -0.57 -8.28 13.07
N ARG A 121 -1.23 -7.80 12.00
CA ARG A 121 -2.27 -8.57 11.30
C ARG A 121 -1.75 -9.89 10.73
N VAL A 122 -0.53 -9.93 10.21
CA VAL A 122 0.09 -11.17 9.70
C VAL A 122 0.51 -12.09 10.86
N SER A 123 1.10 -11.51 11.91
CA SER A 123 1.50 -12.19 13.15
C SER A 123 0.31 -12.92 13.79
N GLU A 124 -0.80 -12.23 14.00
CA GLU A 124 -2.03 -12.77 14.57
C GLU A 124 -2.65 -13.85 13.68
N ALA A 125 -2.73 -13.61 12.37
CA ALA A 125 -3.30 -14.57 11.42
C ALA A 125 -2.47 -15.86 11.28
N SER A 126 -1.16 -15.80 11.54
CA SER A 126 -0.23 -16.93 11.41
C SER A 126 0.19 -17.54 12.76
N GLY A 127 -0.12 -16.89 13.89
CA GLY A 127 0.30 -17.34 15.22
C GLY A 127 1.81 -17.28 15.47
N VAL A 128 2.50 -16.29 14.89
CA VAL A 128 3.97 -16.13 14.99
C VAL A 128 4.34 -14.73 15.45
N GLY A 129 5.51 -14.57 16.08
CA GLY A 129 6.11 -13.24 16.31
C GLY A 129 6.98 -12.78 15.13
N MET A 130 7.26 -11.47 15.05
CA MET A 130 8.13 -10.90 14.03
C MET A 130 9.17 -9.97 14.67
N LEU A 131 10.45 -10.18 14.34
CA LEU A 131 11.55 -9.30 14.72
C LEU A 131 11.96 -8.47 13.50
N ILE A 132 11.91 -7.15 13.63
CA ILE A 132 12.26 -6.22 12.54
C ILE A 132 13.50 -5.43 12.94
N ASP A 133 14.52 -5.47 12.10
CA ASP A 133 15.62 -4.52 12.18
C ASP A 133 15.16 -3.16 11.65
N ALA A 134 15.08 -2.17 12.55
CA ALA A 134 14.70 -0.81 12.21
C ALA A 134 15.64 -0.18 11.16
N GLY A 135 16.93 -0.54 11.15
CA GLY A 135 17.91 -0.06 10.19
C GLY A 135 17.67 -0.56 8.77
N ALA A 136 17.03 -1.73 8.63
CA ALA A 136 16.70 -2.33 7.34
C ALA A 136 15.39 -1.78 6.72
N VAL A 137 14.61 -1.00 7.46
CA VAL A 137 13.32 -0.48 6.95
C VAL A 137 13.58 0.58 5.86
N PRO A 138 13.10 0.37 4.62
CA PRO A 138 13.36 1.29 3.52
C PRO A 138 12.45 2.53 3.62
N ILE A 139 12.90 3.55 4.35
CA ILE A 139 12.16 4.81 4.49
C ILE A 139 12.41 5.70 3.27
N GLU A 140 11.33 6.26 2.71
CA GLU A 140 11.39 7.23 1.62
C GLU A 140 12.24 8.46 2.01
N PRO A 141 13.18 8.91 1.16
CA PRO A 141 14.04 10.05 1.48
C PRO A 141 13.28 11.32 1.88
N GLY A 142 12.21 11.68 1.16
CA GLY A 142 11.36 12.82 1.52
C GLY A 142 10.70 12.66 2.89
N ALA A 143 10.28 11.44 3.24
CA ALA A 143 9.70 11.15 4.55
C ALA A 143 10.74 11.29 5.69
N ARG A 144 12.00 10.91 5.46
CA ARG A 144 13.08 11.13 6.45
C ARG A 144 13.23 12.61 6.77
N THR A 145 13.21 13.48 5.77
CA THR A 145 13.33 14.94 6.01
C THR A 145 12.14 15.52 6.78
N TRP A 146 10.97 14.89 6.69
CA TRP A 146 9.75 15.34 7.34
C TRP A 146 9.68 14.94 8.82
N PHE A 147 9.98 13.67 9.12
CA PHE A 147 9.82 13.09 10.46
C PHE A 147 11.06 13.17 11.37
N VAL A 148 12.21 13.62 10.86
CA VAL A 148 13.44 13.80 11.66
C VAL A 148 13.50 15.20 12.32
N LYS A 149 12.35 15.83 12.56
CA LYS A 149 12.26 17.04 13.39
C LYS A 149 12.02 16.71 14.85
#